data_AF-A0A261AMT1-F1
#
_entry.id   AF-A0A261AMT1-F1
#
_cell.length_a   1.000
_cell.length_b   1.000
_cell.length_c   1.000
_cell.angle_alpha   90.00
_cell.angle_beta   90.00
_cell.angle_gamma   90.00
#
_symmetry.space_group_name_H-M   'P 1'
#
loop_
_entity.id
_entity.type
_entity.pdbx_description
1 polymer ?
#
loop_
_entity_poly.entity_id
_entity_poly.type
_entity_poly.pdbx_seq_one_letter_code
_entity_poly.pdbx_strand_id
1 'polypeptide(L)'
;MTSPTRWQKILYRKQPFPDNYSGGDAQFLKELRKNVSVVHYDYKSAVFGCMNFLTHLDMLTMYFVLFLNILHSNWSPNILYGVFTSTIVFYLFFCKFLTPNVANGKEHARTIVTLFLFAYAFTPVIRTLTTSISTDTIYSTSIITAILSCFFHDYGVKAPVVSYPTSVSSGLSSAIFLLSRLEEDTPTLLLLVVAFTLHAYGAEFRNRLFHTNRIRMAMLFGFGQSADIQIRLSNEETRKVIKSRGDDGNMHDNFLYYDGESVTGTVQVNLKKANHKFEHQGIRIEFIGQIVSEVYYDRGNQQDFISLTRELARPGDLTQNAQFPFEFNNVEKPFETYMGTNVKLRYFLRVTVIRRLTDLTKEIDLVVHALSSYPDNDKSIKMEVGIEDCLHIEFEYNKNKYHLQDVIVGKIYFLLVRIKIKYMEIAILKTEIVGSGPNTFKESETVAKFEIMDGAPVRGESIPIRLFLAGYDLAPSMRDVGKKFSVKYFLNLVLIDEEDRRYFKQQEVTLWRKADKVMRRPGSDEAEEELQTSIPGTQKFTAPAPVEHPKPESPRSDPKSGSTSPDDNSDSS
;
A
#
# COMPACT_ATOMS: atom_id res chain seq x y z
N MET A 1 -54.64 9.33 -36.71
CA MET A 1 -54.53 8.58 -35.44
C MET A 1 -53.13 8.78 -34.90
N THR A 2 -52.98 9.60 -33.85
CA THR A 2 -51.69 9.80 -33.16
C THR A 2 -51.33 8.55 -32.39
N SER A 3 -50.12 8.02 -32.61
CA SER A 3 -49.60 6.85 -31.90
C SER A 3 -49.67 7.05 -30.38
N PRO A 4 -50.05 6.03 -29.58
CA PRO A 4 -50.11 6.16 -28.14
C PRO A 4 -48.73 6.54 -27.58
N THR A 5 -48.69 7.60 -26.76
CA THR A 5 -47.49 8.09 -26.07
C THR A 5 -46.96 7.01 -25.13
N ARG A 6 -45.74 6.53 -25.39
CA ARG A 6 -45.04 5.53 -24.56
C ARG A 6 -44.37 6.19 -23.37
N TRP A 7 -44.53 5.61 -22.18
CA TRP A 7 -43.85 6.06 -20.96
C TRP A 7 -42.31 5.93 -21.09
N GLN A 8 -41.59 6.94 -20.60
CA GLN A 8 -40.13 7.03 -20.60
C GLN A 8 -39.61 7.27 -19.18
N LYS A 9 -38.50 6.61 -18.81
CA LYS A 9 -37.87 6.74 -17.48
C LYS A 9 -37.01 8.02 -17.40
N ILE A 10 -37.66 9.18 -17.40
CA ILE A 10 -37.02 10.51 -17.35
C ILE A 10 -37.71 11.38 -16.30
N LEU A 11 -36.93 11.98 -15.39
CA LEU A 11 -37.45 12.72 -14.23
C LEU A 11 -37.89 14.15 -14.57
N TYR A 12 -37.33 14.73 -15.63
CA TYR A 12 -37.43 16.17 -15.93
C TYR A 12 -38.54 16.53 -16.92
N ARG A 13 -39.26 15.54 -17.49
CA ARG A 13 -40.31 15.77 -18.49
C ARG A 13 -41.65 15.30 -17.95
N LYS A 14 -42.65 16.19 -17.98
CA LYS A 14 -44.04 15.85 -17.65
C LYS A 14 -44.60 14.88 -18.70
N GLN A 15 -45.16 13.78 -18.25
CA GLN A 15 -45.70 12.71 -19.10
C GLN A 15 -47.16 12.41 -18.72
N PRO A 16 -47.98 11.84 -19.62
CA PRO A 16 -49.40 11.55 -19.37
C PRO A 16 -49.58 10.28 -18.51
N PHE A 17 -48.79 10.14 -17.46
CA PHE A 17 -48.83 9.01 -16.53
C PHE A 17 -48.72 9.55 -15.09
N PRO A 18 -49.34 8.90 -14.09
CA PRO A 18 -49.17 9.26 -12.69
C PRO A 18 -47.70 9.25 -12.26
N ASP A 19 -47.32 10.10 -11.30
CA ASP A 19 -45.93 10.23 -10.84
C ASP A 19 -45.34 8.93 -10.26
N ASN A 20 -46.20 8.03 -9.77
CA ASN A 20 -45.83 6.71 -9.26
C ASN A 20 -45.86 5.59 -10.32
N TYR A 21 -46.13 5.91 -11.59
CA TYR A 21 -46.19 4.93 -12.67
C TYR A 21 -44.79 4.59 -13.20
N SER A 22 -44.42 3.31 -13.14
CA SER A 22 -43.08 2.79 -13.46
C SER A 22 -42.98 2.10 -14.84
N GLY A 23 -43.90 2.38 -15.77
CA GLY A 23 -43.92 1.76 -17.10
C GLY A 23 -44.54 0.36 -17.16
N GLY A 24 -45.20 -0.08 -16.08
CA GLY A 24 -45.86 -1.38 -15.96
C GLY A 24 -44.91 -2.57 -15.70
N ASP A 25 -45.48 -3.75 -15.45
CA ASP A 25 -44.75 -4.95 -15.02
C ASP A 25 -43.65 -5.36 -16.00
N ALA A 26 -43.92 -5.26 -17.30
CA ALA A 26 -42.95 -5.64 -18.33
C ALA A 26 -41.70 -4.73 -18.33
N GLN A 27 -41.83 -3.44 -17.99
CA GLN A 27 -40.72 -2.49 -17.99
C GLN A 27 -40.00 -2.47 -16.63
N PHE A 28 -40.75 -2.66 -15.54
CA PHE A 28 -40.21 -2.85 -14.19
C PHE A 28 -39.36 -4.12 -14.09
N LEU A 29 -39.86 -5.25 -14.62
CA LEU A 29 -39.15 -6.54 -14.58
C LEU A 29 -38.01 -6.63 -15.61
N LYS A 30 -37.99 -5.77 -16.64
CA LYS A 30 -36.92 -5.75 -17.65
C LYS A 30 -35.55 -5.39 -17.07
N GLU A 31 -35.52 -4.58 -16.01
CA GLU A 31 -34.29 -4.20 -15.31
C GLU A 31 -33.99 -5.12 -14.10
N LEU A 32 -34.86 -6.09 -13.81
CA LEU A 32 -34.68 -7.03 -12.71
C LEU A 32 -33.56 -8.00 -13.03
N ARG A 33 -32.34 -7.67 -12.62
CA ARG A 33 -31.21 -8.58 -12.72
C ARG A 33 -31.20 -9.50 -11.50
N LYS A 34 -31.49 -10.78 -11.68
CA LYS A 34 -31.26 -11.82 -10.67
C LYS A 34 -29.80 -12.25 -10.75
N ASN A 35 -29.18 -12.61 -9.62
CA ASN A 35 -27.86 -13.24 -9.61
C ASN A 35 -26.70 -12.39 -10.18
N VAL A 36 -26.80 -11.05 -10.09
CA VAL A 36 -25.76 -10.10 -10.57
C VAL A 36 -24.38 -10.37 -9.97
N SER A 37 -24.35 -10.97 -8.79
CA SER A 37 -23.14 -11.26 -8.01
C SER A 37 -23.01 -12.75 -7.69
N VAL A 38 -23.43 -13.66 -8.59
CA VAL A 38 -23.18 -15.09 -8.37
C VAL A 38 -21.69 -15.36 -8.52
N VAL A 39 -21.06 -15.63 -7.39
CA VAL A 39 -19.68 -16.07 -7.30
C VAL A 39 -19.66 -17.59 -7.49
N HIS A 40 -19.07 -18.05 -8.58
CA HIS A 40 -18.82 -19.48 -8.77
C HIS A 40 -17.55 -19.88 -8.01
N TYR A 41 -17.71 -20.71 -6.99
CA TYR A 41 -16.58 -21.28 -6.26
C TYR A 41 -16.17 -22.62 -6.89
N ASP A 42 -14.88 -22.76 -7.22
CA ASP A 42 -14.31 -24.06 -7.55
C ASP A 42 -14.40 -24.99 -6.32
N TYR A 43 -14.62 -26.29 -6.54
CA TYR A 43 -14.73 -27.28 -5.46
C TYR A 43 -13.49 -27.25 -4.55
N LYS A 44 -12.30 -27.08 -5.13
CA LYS A 44 -11.05 -26.99 -4.36
C LYS A 44 -11.02 -25.76 -3.47
N SER A 45 -11.48 -24.61 -3.97
CA SER A 45 -11.57 -23.37 -3.20
C SER A 45 -12.59 -23.49 -2.07
N ALA A 46 -13.72 -24.16 -2.30
CA ALA A 46 -14.71 -24.44 -1.27
C ALA A 46 -14.17 -25.38 -0.17
N VAL A 47 -13.48 -26.46 -0.55
CA VAL A 47 -12.83 -27.37 0.40
C VAL A 47 -11.77 -26.65 1.22
N PHE A 48 -10.92 -25.84 0.60
CA PHE A 48 -9.89 -25.06 1.31
C PHE A 48 -10.51 -24.05 2.29
N GLY A 49 -11.57 -23.34 1.89
CA GLY A 49 -12.32 -22.45 2.77
C GLY A 49 -12.90 -23.19 3.99
N CYS A 50 -13.50 -24.37 3.76
CA CYS A 50 -14.03 -25.21 4.83
C CYS A 50 -12.93 -25.69 5.79
N MET A 51 -11.75 -26.09 5.27
CA MET A 51 -10.62 -26.51 6.09
C MET A 51 -10.12 -25.39 7.01
N ASN A 52 -10.09 -24.14 6.56
CA ASN A 52 -9.67 -23.01 7.40
C ASN A 52 -10.62 -22.80 8.59
N PHE A 53 -11.93 -22.97 8.36
CA PHE A 53 -12.95 -22.90 9.40
C PHE A 53 -12.80 -24.06 10.40
N LEU A 54 -12.74 -25.29 9.89
CA LEU A 54 -12.60 -26.49 10.72
C LEU A 54 -11.32 -26.45 11.56
N THR A 55 -10.20 -25.97 11.00
CA THR A 55 -8.94 -25.85 11.75
C THR A 55 -9.08 -24.92 12.96
N HIS A 56 -9.81 -23.81 12.83
CA HIS A 56 -10.04 -22.91 13.97
C HIS A 56 -10.97 -23.54 15.00
N LEU A 57 -12.06 -24.18 14.55
CA LEU A 57 -12.99 -24.90 15.41
C LEU A 57 -12.28 -25.99 16.22
N ASP A 58 -11.45 -26.79 15.56
CA ASP A 58 -10.66 -27.85 16.19
C ASP A 58 -9.67 -27.27 17.23
N MET A 59 -9.04 -26.13 16.95
CA MET A 59 -8.18 -25.46 17.93
C MET A 59 -8.95 -25.03 19.19
N LEU A 60 -10.17 -24.49 19.04
CA LEU A 60 -11.03 -24.16 20.17
C LEU A 60 -11.45 -25.40 20.95
N THR A 61 -11.90 -26.45 20.25
CA THR A 61 -12.29 -27.70 20.89
C THR A 61 -11.12 -28.35 21.63
N MET A 62 -9.93 -28.36 21.04
CA MET A 62 -8.71 -28.87 21.69
C MET A 62 -8.35 -28.08 22.95
N TYR A 63 -8.54 -26.76 22.96
CA TYR A 63 -8.36 -25.95 24.16
C TYR A 63 -9.35 -26.33 25.26
N PHE A 64 -10.63 -26.51 24.93
CA PHE A 64 -11.65 -26.97 25.89
C PHE A 64 -11.34 -28.37 26.43
N VAL A 65 -10.92 -29.30 25.58
CA VAL A 65 -10.52 -30.66 25.97
C VAL A 65 -9.32 -30.61 26.91
N LEU A 66 -8.31 -29.79 26.59
CA LEU A 66 -7.14 -29.59 27.43
C LEU A 66 -7.53 -29.05 28.80
N PHE A 67 -8.38 -28.02 28.84
CA PHE A 67 -8.91 -27.44 30.08
C PHE A 67 -9.65 -28.48 30.93
N LEU A 68 -10.61 -29.22 30.35
CA LEU A 68 -11.42 -30.20 31.08
C LEU A 68 -10.58 -31.35 31.65
N ASN A 69 -9.57 -31.83 30.91
CA ASN A 69 -8.69 -32.89 31.40
C ASN A 69 -7.79 -32.42 32.55
N ILE A 70 -7.38 -31.14 32.56
CA ILE A 70 -6.65 -30.55 33.68
C ILE A 70 -7.58 -30.32 34.88
N LEU A 71 -8.79 -29.79 34.66
CA LEU A 71 -9.78 -29.54 35.72
C LEU A 71 -10.17 -30.82 36.46
N HIS A 72 -10.42 -31.91 35.72
CA HIS A 72 -10.78 -33.20 36.31
C HIS A 72 -9.57 -34.03 36.76
N SER A 73 -8.35 -33.47 36.69
CA SER A 73 -7.10 -34.18 37.04
C SER A 73 -6.86 -35.48 36.26
N ASN A 74 -7.46 -35.62 35.07
CA ASN A 74 -7.21 -36.75 34.17
C ASN A 74 -5.79 -36.71 33.62
N TRP A 75 -5.28 -35.50 33.37
CA TRP A 75 -3.94 -35.26 32.85
C TRP A 75 -3.09 -34.52 33.86
N SER A 76 -1.82 -34.91 33.94
CA SER A 76 -0.85 -34.17 34.76
C SER A 76 -0.64 -32.75 34.20
N PRO A 77 -0.59 -31.71 35.05
CA PRO A 77 -0.21 -30.36 34.65
C PRO A 77 1.11 -30.28 33.89
N ASN A 78 1.98 -31.29 34.03
CA ASN A 78 3.26 -31.36 33.31
C ASN A 78 3.11 -31.36 31.78
N ILE A 79 1.98 -31.83 31.24
CA ILE A 79 1.70 -31.79 29.79
C ILE A 79 1.68 -30.34 29.28
N LEU A 80 1.27 -29.37 30.12
CA LEU A 80 1.22 -27.96 29.75
C LEU A 80 2.61 -27.37 29.48
N TYR A 81 3.66 -27.84 30.16
CA TYR A 81 5.04 -27.45 29.83
C TYR A 81 5.47 -27.98 28.46
N GLY A 82 5.02 -29.18 28.09
CA GLY A 82 5.21 -29.73 26.74
C GLY A 82 4.52 -28.89 25.66
N VAL A 83 3.29 -28.47 25.91
CA VAL A 83 2.56 -27.56 25.01
C VAL A 83 3.28 -26.21 24.93
N PHE A 84 3.68 -25.64 26.06
CA PHE A 84 4.40 -24.36 26.10
C PHE A 84 5.73 -24.39 25.34
N THR A 85 6.54 -25.43 25.53
CA THR A 85 7.80 -25.61 24.79
C THR A 85 7.57 -25.80 23.29
N SER A 86 6.53 -26.54 22.89
CA SER A 86 6.13 -26.68 21.50
C SER A 86 5.76 -25.33 20.86
N THR A 87 5.03 -24.47 21.58
CA THR A 87 4.68 -23.13 21.11
C THR A 87 5.91 -22.25 20.87
N ILE A 88 6.95 -22.36 21.71
CA ILE A 88 8.23 -21.67 21.50
C ILE A 88 8.91 -22.17 20.21
N VAL A 89 8.93 -23.48 19.99
CA VAL A 89 9.51 -24.07 18.77
C VAL A 89 8.76 -23.58 17.51
N PHE A 90 7.43 -23.57 17.54
CA PHE A 90 6.61 -23.04 16.43
C PHE A 90 6.84 -21.54 16.19
N TYR A 91 7.03 -20.76 17.25
CA TYR A 91 7.36 -19.35 17.14
C TYR A 91 8.75 -19.12 16.50
N LEU A 92 9.78 -19.88 16.92
CA LEU A 92 11.10 -19.82 16.31
C LEU A 92 11.06 -20.24 14.83
N PHE A 93 10.27 -21.26 14.51
CA PHE A 93 9.99 -21.67 13.14
C PHE A 93 9.34 -20.52 12.33
N PHE A 94 8.33 -19.86 12.90
CA PHE A 94 7.66 -18.73 12.29
C PHE A 94 8.61 -17.56 11.99
N CYS A 95 9.45 -17.16 12.95
CA CYS A 95 10.43 -16.10 12.75
C CYS A 95 11.46 -16.47 11.67
N LYS A 96 11.90 -17.72 11.62
CA LYS A 96 12.97 -18.16 10.70
C LYS A 96 12.48 -18.39 9.28
N PHE A 97 11.27 -18.91 9.09
CA PHE A 97 10.80 -19.41 7.79
C PHE A 97 9.62 -18.66 7.19
N LEU A 98 8.76 -18.06 8.03
CA LEU A 98 7.49 -17.44 7.61
C LEU A 98 7.53 -15.91 7.63
N THR A 99 8.52 -15.31 8.28
CA THR A 99 8.68 -13.85 8.32
C THR A 99 9.65 -13.41 7.21
N PRO A 100 9.30 -12.43 6.35
CA PRO A 100 10.18 -11.92 5.29
C PRO A 100 11.31 -11.04 5.84
N ASN A 101 11.06 -10.37 6.97
CA ASN A 101 12.02 -9.50 7.65
C ASN A 101 12.79 -10.26 8.73
N VAL A 102 14.03 -9.85 8.97
CA VAL A 102 14.82 -10.34 10.12
C VAL A 102 14.09 -9.93 11.40
N ALA A 103 13.63 -10.92 12.17
CA ALA A 103 12.90 -10.67 13.41
C ALA A 103 13.77 -9.84 14.38
N ASN A 104 13.24 -8.70 14.85
CA ASN A 104 13.91 -7.89 15.84
C ASN A 104 13.79 -8.55 17.22
N GLY A 105 14.73 -9.43 17.54
CA GLY A 105 14.68 -10.27 18.75
C GLY A 105 14.50 -9.47 20.05
N LYS A 106 15.00 -8.22 20.10
CA LYS A 106 14.86 -7.35 21.28
C LYS A 106 13.42 -6.89 21.49
N GLU A 107 12.72 -6.54 20.43
CA GLU A 107 11.31 -6.10 20.52
C GLU A 107 10.38 -7.26 20.83
N HIS A 108 10.60 -8.41 20.20
CA HIS A 108 9.84 -9.62 20.49
C HIS A 108 10.08 -10.11 21.92
N ALA A 109 11.33 -10.12 22.39
CA ALA A 109 11.65 -10.47 23.78
C ALA A 109 10.98 -9.52 24.76
N ARG A 110 11.01 -8.20 24.49
CA ARG A 110 10.28 -7.21 25.30
C ARG A 110 8.81 -7.57 25.38
N THR A 111 8.12 -7.76 24.26
CA THR A 111 6.68 -8.07 24.21
C THR A 111 6.34 -9.39 24.93
N ILE A 112 7.13 -10.45 24.74
CA ILE A 112 6.92 -11.75 25.40
C ILE A 112 7.04 -11.59 26.92
N VAL A 113 8.07 -10.89 27.39
CA VAL A 113 8.27 -10.61 28.82
C VAL A 113 7.11 -9.79 29.38
N THR A 114 6.66 -8.75 28.69
CA THR A 114 5.52 -7.94 29.14
C THR A 114 4.25 -8.79 29.25
N LEU A 115 3.94 -9.59 28.23
CA LEU A 115 2.74 -10.45 28.23
C LEU A 115 2.79 -11.50 29.33
N PHE A 116 3.95 -12.12 29.56
CA PHE A 116 4.13 -13.10 30.63
C PHE A 116 3.96 -12.47 32.02
N LEU A 117 4.56 -11.29 32.25
CA LEU A 117 4.39 -10.55 33.50
C LEU A 117 2.94 -10.16 33.77
N PHE A 118 2.22 -9.70 32.74
CA PHE A 118 0.80 -9.43 32.84
C PHE A 118 -0.02 -10.69 33.13
N ALA A 119 0.23 -11.78 32.40
CA ALA A 119 -0.45 -13.05 32.64
C ALA A 119 -0.23 -13.55 34.08
N TYR A 120 1.00 -13.47 34.58
CA TYR A 120 1.33 -13.82 35.96
C TYR A 120 0.59 -12.93 36.98
N ALA A 121 0.61 -11.61 36.78
CA ALA A 121 -0.06 -10.67 37.67
C ALA A 121 -1.59 -10.85 37.71
N PHE A 122 -2.22 -11.19 36.57
CA PHE A 122 -3.66 -11.37 36.47
C PHE A 122 -4.15 -12.78 36.83
N THR A 123 -3.27 -13.78 36.90
CA THR A 123 -3.63 -15.17 37.27
C THR A 123 -4.46 -15.25 38.56
N PRO A 124 -4.06 -14.64 39.70
CA PRO A 124 -4.87 -14.71 40.93
C PRO A 124 -6.22 -14.00 40.79
N VAL A 125 -6.27 -12.88 40.04
CA VAL A 125 -7.50 -12.14 39.79
C VAL A 125 -8.49 -12.99 38.99
N ILE A 126 -8.02 -13.65 37.93
CA ILE A 126 -8.83 -14.50 37.05
C ILE A 126 -9.49 -15.65 37.84
N ARG A 127 -8.74 -16.28 38.75
CA ARG A 127 -9.27 -17.37 39.60
C ARG A 127 -10.43 -16.90 40.49
N THR A 128 -10.36 -15.66 40.98
CA THR A 128 -11.39 -15.10 41.86
C THR A 128 -12.55 -14.43 41.13
N LEU A 129 -12.39 -14.11 39.84
CA LEU A 129 -13.25 -13.19 39.08
C LEU A 129 -14.72 -13.61 39.05
N THR A 130 -14.99 -14.91 39.05
CA THR A 130 -16.32 -15.49 38.80
C THR A 130 -16.74 -16.46 39.89
N THR A 131 -16.12 -16.41 41.07
CA THR A 131 -16.41 -17.35 42.18
C THR A 131 -17.86 -17.31 42.63
N SER A 132 -18.52 -16.15 42.51
CA SER A 132 -19.93 -15.94 42.82
C SER A 132 -20.92 -16.42 41.75
N ILE A 133 -20.44 -16.84 40.57
CA ILE A 133 -21.26 -17.26 39.43
C ILE A 133 -21.27 -18.79 39.34
N SER A 134 -22.41 -19.39 38.99
CA SER A 134 -22.54 -20.84 38.85
C SER A 134 -21.69 -21.39 37.69
N THR A 135 -21.11 -22.57 37.89
CA THR A 135 -20.22 -23.22 36.91
C THR A 135 -20.91 -23.47 35.57
N ASP A 136 -22.19 -23.84 35.57
CA ASP A 136 -22.97 -24.06 34.34
C ASP A 136 -23.13 -22.78 33.52
N THR A 137 -23.30 -21.64 34.20
CA THR A 137 -23.35 -20.33 33.54
C THR A 137 -22.00 -20.00 32.94
N ILE A 138 -20.91 -20.24 33.65
CA ILE A 138 -19.55 -20.01 33.17
C ILE A 138 -19.24 -20.83 31.92
N TYR A 139 -19.59 -22.12 31.90
CA TYR A 139 -19.43 -22.95 30.70
C TYR A 139 -20.30 -22.45 29.55
N SER A 140 -21.56 -22.11 29.81
CA SER A 140 -22.46 -21.55 28.79
C SER A 140 -21.91 -20.25 28.18
N THR A 141 -21.47 -19.31 29.02
CA THR A 141 -20.88 -18.03 28.58
C THR A 141 -19.55 -18.25 27.83
N SER A 142 -18.73 -19.22 28.25
CA SER A 142 -17.49 -19.56 27.54
C SER A 142 -17.76 -20.10 26.12
N ILE A 143 -18.81 -20.91 25.94
CA ILE A 143 -19.19 -21.44 24.62
C ILE A 143 -19.75 -20.32 23.74
N ILE A 144 -20.61 -19.46 24.28
CA ILE A 144 -21.16 -18.31 23.54
C ILE A 144 -20.05 -17.38 23.06
N THR A 145 -19.09 -17.08 23.91
CA THR A 145 -17.94 -16.21 23.56
C THR A 145 -16.96 -16.90 22.60
N ALA A 146 -16.80 -18.22 22.66
CA ALA A 146 -16.06 -18.99 21.65
C ALA A 146 -16.75 -18.97 20.27
N ILE A 147 -18.08 -19.11 20.23
CA ILE A 147 -18.87 -18.99 19.00
C ILE A 147 -18.73 -17.57 18.42
N LEU A 148 -18.78 -16.55 19.28
CA LEU A 148 -18.55 -15.16 18.87
C LEU A 148 -17.15 -14.98 18.26
N SER A 149 -16.13 -15.59 18.87
CA SER A 149 -14.76 -15.61 18.32
C SER A 149 -14.74 -16.19 16.92
N CYS A 150 -15.45 -17.31 16.67
CA CYS A 150 -15.55 -17.91 15.35
C CYS A 150 -16.18 -16.99 14.30
N PHE A 151 -17.20 -16.20 14.66
CA PHE A 151 -17.87 -15.29 13.71
C PHE A 151 -16.95 -14.16 13.24
N PHE A 152 -16.16 -13.59 14.15
CA PHE A 152 -15.28 -12.46 13.85
C PHE A 152 -13.86 -12.89 13.43
N HIS A 153 -13.56 -14.19 13.45
CA HIS A 153 -12.23 -14.70 13.16
C HIS A 153 -11.80 -14.43 11.73
N ASP A 154 -10.55 -14.02 11.54
CA ASP A 154 -9.96 -13.90 10.22
C ASP A 154 -9.62 -15.30 9.70
N TYR A 155 -10.40 -15.81 8.75
CA TYR A 155 -10.16 -17.10 8.06
C TYR A 155 -9.27 -16.98 6.80
N GLY A 156 -8.61 -15.83 6.61
CA GLY A 156 -7.87 -15.52 5.39
C GLY A 156 -8.77 -15.04 4.25
N VAL A 157 -10.01 -14.64 4.56
CA VAL A 157 -11.00 -14.12 3.61
C VAL A 157 -11.40 -12.71 4.04
N LYS A 158 -11.43 -11.77 3.10
CA LYS A 158 -11.87 -10.40 3.36
C LYS A 158 -13.39 -10.35 3.35
N ALA A 159 -14.00 -10.54 4.52
CA ALA A 159 -15.45 -10.49 4.72
C ALA A 159 -15.82 -9.38 5.72
N PRO A 160 -16.93 -8.64 5.51
CA PRO A 160 -17.34 -7.51 6.35
C PRO A 160 -17.53 -7.82 7.84
N VAL A 161 -17.75 -9.10 8.17
CA VAL A 161 -17.99 -9.59 9.53
C VAL A 161 -16.68 -9.88 10.29
N VAL A 162 -15.53 -9.93 9.61
CA VAL A 162 -14.24 -10.25 10.26
C VAL A 162 -13.70 -9.04 11.01
N SER A 163 -13.39 -9.22 12.30
CA SER A 163 -12.77 -8.20 13.15
C SER A 163 -11.76 -8.85 14.09
N TYR A 164 -10.46 -8.60 13.82
CA TYR A 164 -9.36 -9.15 14.62
C TYR A 164 -9.49 -8.80 16.12
N PRO A 165 -9.69 -7.52 16.53
CA PRO A 165 -9.84 -7.19 17.94
C PRO A 165 -11.03 -7.88 18.60
N THR A 166 -12.15 -8.00 17.88
CA THR A 166 -13.38 -8.62 18.40
C THR A 166 -13.21 -10.13 18.54
N SER A 167 -12.60 -10.81 17.57
CA SER A 167 -12.31 -12.24 17.63
C SER A 167 -11.35 -12.57 18.77
N VAL A 168 -10.24 -11.83 18.89
CA VAL A 168 -9.25 -12.07 19.96
C VAL A 168 -9.87 -11.83 21.33
N SER A 169 -10.61 -10.73 21.51
CA SER A 169 -11.21 -10.39 22.81
C SER A 169 -12.29 -11.39 23.23
N SER A 170 -13.13 -11.85 22.29
CA SER A 170 -14.16 -12.85 22.58
C SER A 170 -13.57 -14.23 22.84
N GLY A 171 -12.54 -14.64 22.11
CA GLY A 171 -11.81 -15.88 22.34
C GLY A 171 -11.07 -15.91 23.69
N LEU A 172 -10.37 -14.82 24.02
CA LEU A 172 -9.73 -14.69 25.33
C LEU A 172 -10.75 -14.65 26.48
N SER A 173 -11.90 -14.01 26.28
CA SER A 173 -12.99 -14.02 27.26
C SER A 173 -13.48 -15.46 27.52
N SER A 174 -13.66 -16.26 26.47
CA SER A 174 -13.98 -17.68 26.58
C SER A 174 -12.97 -18.44 27.43
N ALA A 175 -11.67 -18.26 27.15
CA ALA A 175 -10.59 -18.87 27.90
C ALA A 175 -10.57 -18.42 29.36
N ILE A 176 -10.69 -17.12 29.65
CA ILE A 176 -10.66 -16.56 31.01
C ILE A 176 -11.82 -17.10 31.84
N PHE A 177 -13.02 -17.23 31.26
CA PHE A 177 -14.16 -17.84 31.95
C PHE A 177 -13.87 -19.28 32.37
N LEU A 178 -13.28 -20.11 31.50
CA LEU A 178 -12.88 -21.46 31.89
C LEU A 178 -11.80 -21.45 32.98
N LEU A 179 -10.74 -20.67 32.79
CA LEU A 179 -9.60 -20.59 33.71
C LEU A 179 -9.98 -20.14 35.12
N SER A 180 -11.04 -19.35 35.25
CA SER A 180 -11.59 -18.94 36.55
C SER A 180 -12.14 -20.09 37.41
N ARG A 181 -12.15 -21.33 36.90
CA ARG A 181 -12.51 -22.55 37.64
C ARG A 181 -11.32 -23.38 38.12
N LEU A 182 -10.09 -23.00 37.76
CA LEU A 182 -8.90 -23.70 38.21
C LEU A 182 -8.47 -23.24 39.62
N GLU A 183 -8.07 -24.20 40.44
CA GLU A 183 -7.64 -23.98 41.82
C GLU A 183 -6.12 -23.80 41.97
N GLU A 184 -5.35 -24.06 40.93
CA GLU A 184 -3.89 -23.95 40.95
C GLU A 184 -3.40 -22.83 40.02
N ASP A 185 -2.40 -22.07 40.45
CA ASP A 185 -1.87 -20.93 39.68
C ASP A 185 -1.07 -21.38 38.45
N THR A 186 -0.27 -22.43 38.58
CA THR A 186 0.59 -22.96 37.52
C THR A 186 -0.18 -23.38 36.27
N PRO A 187 -1.19 -24.28 36.32
CA PRO A 187 -1.97 -24.63 35.14
C PRO A 187 -2.79 -23.45 34.61
N THR A 188 -3.28 -22.56 35.48
CA THR A 188 -4.02 -21.35 35.09
C THR A 188 -3.16 -20.43 34.23
N LEU A 189 -1.93 -20.14 34.68
CA LEU A 189 -0.97 -19.32 33.95
C LEU A 189 -0.58 -19.94 32.61
N LEU A 190 -0.25 -21.23 32.59
CA LEU A 190 0.19 -21.91 31.37
C LEU A 190 -0.93 -21.97 30.33
N LEU A 191 -2.16 -22.27 30.74
CA LEU A 191 -3.31 -22.28 29.83
C LEU A 191 -3.68 -20.87 29.35
N LEU A 192 -3.53 -19.84 30.20
CA LEU A 192 -3.72 -18.45 29.79
C LEU A 192 -2.74 -18.05 28.67
N VAL A 193 -1.47 -18.42 28.82
CA VAL A 193 -0.46 -18.18 27.77
C VAL A 193 -0.82 -18.95 26.49
N VAL A 194 -1.25 -20.20 26.59
CA VAL A 194 -1.73 -20.98 25.43
C VAL A 194 -2.91 -20.27 24.75
N ALA A 195 -3.90 -19.78 25.51
CA ALA A 195 -5.04 -19.05 24.97
C ALA A 195 -4.61 -17.77 24.24
N PHE A 196 -3.70 -16.97 24.81
CA PHE A 196 -3.13 -15.80 24.14
C PHE A 196 -2.45 -16.17 22.83
N THR A 197 -1.65 -17.23 22.81
CA THR A 197 -0.95 -17.65 21.59
C THR A 197 -1.92 -18.12 20.51
N LEU A 198 -2.94 -18.89 20.87
CA LEU A 198 -3.94 -19.43 19.96
C LEU A 198 -4.81 -18.32 19.36
N HIS A 199 -5.34 -17.42 20.19
CA HIS A 199 -6.27 -16.39 19.73
C HIS A 199 -5.58 -15.21 19.07
N ALA A 200 -4.49 -14.68 19.63
CA ALA A 200 -3.83 -13.50 19.07
C ALA A 200 -2.97 -13.84 17.85
N TYR A 201 -2.26 -14.97 17.87
CA TYR A 201 -1.28 -15.29 16.83
C TYR A 201 -1.69 -16.45 15.91
N GLY A 202 -2.70 -17.24 16.26
CA GLY A 202 -3.12 -18.41 15.47
C GLY A 202 -3.59 -18.05 14.05
N ALA A 203 -4.40 -17.00 13.89
CA ALA A 203 -4.85 -16.54 12.58
C ALA A 203 -3.69 -16.05 11.71
N GLU A 204 -2.80 -15.23 12.28
CA GLU A 204 -1.64 -14.69 11.57
C GLU A 204 -0.66 -15.80 11.16
N PHE A 205 -0.35 -16.73 12.08
CA PHE A 205 0.49 -17.89 11.80
C PHE A 205 -0.10 -18.71 10.66
N ARG A 206 -1.38 -19.08 10.75
CA ARG A 206 -2.08 -19.87 9.72
C ARG A 206 -2.09 -19.13 8.37
N ASN A 207 -2.49 -17.86 8.36
CA ASN A 207 -2.59 -17.06 7.15
C ASN A 207 -1.22 -16.92 6.49
N ARG A 208 -0.15 -16.66 7.25
CA ARG A 208 1.21 -16.61 6.71
C ARG A 208 1.73 -17.98 6.29
N LEU A 209 1.40 -19.06 6.99
CA LEU A 209 1.75 -20.43 6.61
C LEU A 209 1.20 -20.76 5.21
N PHE A 210 -0.03 -20.35 4.93
CA PHE A 210 -0.68 -20.59 3.64
C PHE A 210 -0.37 -19.51 2.58
N HIS A 211 -0.07 -18.27 2.98
CA HIS A 211 0.22 -17.15 2.07
C HIS A 211 1.71 -17.03 1.69
N THR A 212 2.65 -17.44 2.56
CA THR A 212 4.11 -17.30 2.36
C THR A 212 4.73 -18.45 1.57
N ASN A 213 4.00 -18.93 0.55
CA ASN A 213 4.38 -19.91 -0.49
C ASN A 213 3.98 -21.37 -0.25
N ARG A 214 3.14 -21.89 -1.17
CA ARG A 214 3.10 -23.31 -1.60
C ARG A 214 4.51 -23.90 -1.87
N ILE A 215 5.48 -23.05 -2.21
CA ILE A 215 6.86 -23.39 -2.59
C ILE A 215 7.80 -23.58 -1.38
N ARG A 216 7.65 -22.84 -0.27
CA ARG A 216 8.55 -22.96 0.91
C ARG A 216 8.21 -24.17 1.78
N MET A 217 6.92 -24.52 1.91
CA MET A 217 6.51 -25.75 2.60
C MET A 217 6.95 -27.01 1.84
N ALA A 218 6.99 -26.98 0.50
CA ALA A 218 7.58 -28.06 -0.29
C ALA A 218 9.07 -28.28 0.03
N MET A 219 9.85 -27.22 0.29
CA MET A 219 11.25 -27.36 0.72
C MET A 219 11.39 -28.02 2.10
N LEU A 220 10.45 -27.80 3.03
CA LEU A 220 10.50 -28.34 4.39
C LEU A 220 10.22 -29.85 4.44
N PHE A 221 9.37 -30.37 3.55
CA PHE A 221 9.10 -31.81 3.40
C PHE A 221 10.08 -32.52 2.45
N GLY A 222 11.19 -31.89 2.07
CA GLY A 222 12.20 -32.49 1.18
C GLY A 222 11.84 -32.48 -0.31
N PHE A 223 10.72 -31.86 -0.70
CA PHE A 223 10.38 -31.56 -2.10
C PHE A 223 11.05 -30.26 -2.58
N GLY A 224 12.37 -30.14 -2.36
CA GLY A 224 13.13 -28.98 -2.78
C GLY A 224 12.91 -28.66 -4.26
N GLN A 225 12.82 -27.36 -4.60
CA GLN A 225 12.78 -26.91 -6.00
C GLN A 225 13.94 -27.57 -6.77
N SER A 226 13.62 -28.43 -7.73
CA SER A 226 14.60 -29.20 -8.49
C SER A 226 15.43 -28.35 -9.45
N ALA A 227 14.96 -27.14 -9.74
CA ALA A 227 15.60 -26.14 -10.58
C ALA A 227 15.41 -24.72 -10.02
N ASP A 228 16.37 -23.84 -10.28
CA ASP A 228 16.34 -22.39 -10.04
C ASP A 228 16.16 -21.66 -11.38
N ILE A 229 15.40 -20.56 -11.38
CA ILE A 229 15.10 -19.76 -12.58
C ILE A 229 15.71 -18.38 -12.41
N GLN A 230 16.52 -17.97 -13.38
CA GLN A 230 17.10 -16.62 -13.45
C GLN A 230 16.71 -15.97 -14.76
N ILE A 231 16.30 -14.70 -14.69
CA ILE A 231 15.96 -13.88 -15.86
C ILE A 231 17.04 -12.82 -15.96
N ARG A 232 17.76 -12.78 -17.09
CA ARG A 232 18.77 -11.76 -17.39
C ARG A 232 18.31 -10.93 -18.58
N LEU A 233 18.34 -9.60 -18.46
CA LEU A 233 17.97 -8.71 -19.56
C LEU A 233 19.21 -8.41 -20.40
N SER A 234 19.05 -8.28 -21.73
CA SER A 234 20.19 -8.14 -22.64
C SER A 234 21.07 -6.90 -22.36
N ASN A 235 20.46 -5.82 -21.86
CA ASN A 235 21.11 -4.53 -21.60
C ASN A 235 21.14 -4.18 -20.10
N GLU A 236 21.19 -5.19 -19.22
CA GLU A 236 21.12 -5.01 -17.76
C GLU A 236 22.18 -4.04 -17.22
N GLU A 237 23.41 -4.06 -17.73
CA GLU A 237 24.52 -3.22 -17.24
C GLU A 237 24.40 -1.74 -17.66
N THR A 238 23.82 -1.46 -18.83
CA THR A 238 23.73 -0.10 -19.38
C THR A 238 22.38 0.57 -19.13
N ARG A 239 21.37 -0.21 -18.76
CA ARG A 239 20.00 0.29 -18.63
C ARG A 239 19.83 1.09 -17.35
N LYS A 240 19.09 2.19 -17.44
CA LYS A 240 18.78 3.05 -16.29
C LYS A 240 17.96 2.26 -15.26
N VAL A 241 18.40 2.33 -14.02
CA VAL A 241 17.74 1.72 -12.86
C VAL A 241 17.10 2.83 -12.02
N ILE A 242 15.90 2.57 -11.51
CA ILE A 242 15.15 3.50 -10.67
C ILE A 242 14.72 2.78 -9.40
N LYS A 243 14.84 3.49 -8.28
CA LYS A 243 14.28 3.05 -6.99
C LYS A 243 12.77 3.20 -7.02
N SER A 244 12.05 2.10 -6.84
CA SER A 244 10.60 2.11 -6.69
C SER A 244 10.20 1.31 -5.46
N ARG A 245 9.09 1.72 -4.83
CA ARG A 245 8.51 1.02 -3.69
C ARG A 245 7.95 -0.34 -4.14
N GLY A 246 8.42 -1.42 -3.53
CA GLY A 246 7.90 -2.78 -3.75
C GLY A 246 6.65 -3.08 -2.94
N ASP A 247 6.07 -4.26 -3.14
CA ASP A 247 4.90 -4.74 -2.40
C ASP A 247 5.16 -4.93 -0.90
N ASP A 248 6.41 -5.11 -0.51
CA ASP A 248 6.86 -5.24 0.88
C ASP A 248 7.06 -3.88 1.58
N GLY A 249 6.84 -2.77 0.87
CA GLY A 249 7.05 -1.40 1.35
C GLY A 249 8.51 -0.93 1.29
N ASN A 250 9.45 -1.80 0.91
CA ASN A 250 10.86 -1.43 0.75
C ASN A 250 11.13 -0.83 -0.63
N MET A 251 12.22 -0.07 -0.74
CA MET A 251 12.68 0.45 -2.03
C MET A 251 13.55 -0.59 -2.72
N HIS A 252 13.18 -0.95 -3.96
CA HIS A 252 13.94 -1.85 -4.81
C HIS A 252 14.43 -1.14 -6.06
N ASP A 253 15.60 -1.53 -6.52
CA ASP A 253 16.20 -1.08 -7.76
C ASP A 253 15.60 -1.88 -8.93
N ASN A 254 14.85 -1.21 -9.80
CA ASN A 254 14.17 -1.83 -10.93
C ASN A 254 14.55 -1.17 -12.25
N PHE A 255 14.55 -1.97 -13.33
CA PHE A 255 14.89 -1.49 -14.67
C PHE A 255 13.80 -0.58 -15.23
N LEU A 256 14.22 0.58 -15.75
CA LEU A 256 13.33 1.53 -16.39
C LEU A 256 13.11 1.19 -17.87
N TYR A 257 11.85 1.26 -18.29
CA TYR A 257 11.38 1.14 -19.65
C TYR A 257 10.46 2.30 -20.03
N TYR A 258 10.35 2.52 -21.32
CA TYR A 258 9.40 3.46 -21.92
C TYR A 258 8.46 2.73 -22.89
N ASP A 259 7.37 3.41 -23.24
CA ASP A 259 6.42 2.91 -24.22
C ASP A 259 7.09 2.63 -25.57
N GLY A 260 6.71 1.53 -26.21
CA GLY A 260 7.28 1.06 -27.48
C GLY A 260 8.66 0.39 -27.39
N GLU A 261 9.37 0.42 -26.25
CA GLU A 261 10.66 -0.28 -26.14
C GLU A 261 10.51 -1.81 -26.17
N SER A 262 11.40 -2.50 -26.88
CA SER A 262 11.48 -3.97 -26.85
C SER A 262 12.03 -4.48 -25.50
N VAL A 263 11.52 -5.63 -25.07
CA VAL A 263 11.97 -6.31 -23.85
C VAL A 263 12.61 -7.64 -24.26
N THR A 264 13.94 -7.72 -24.13
CA THR A 264 14.73 -8.88 -24.58
C THR A 264 15.66 -9.36 -23.48
N GLY A 265 15.96 -10.65 -23.50
CA GLY A 265 16.84 -11.25 -22.50
C GLY A 265 16.96 -12.76 -22.67
N THR A 266 17.49 -13.40 -21.62
CA THR A 266 17.68 -14.85 -21.55
C THR A 266 17.14 -15.38 -20.22
N VAL A 267 16.38 -16.47 -20.30
CA VAL A 267 15.94 -17.25 -19.14
C VAL A 267 16.91 -18.40 -18.93
N GLN A 268 17.50 -18.48 -17.74
CA GLN A 268 18.39 -19.57 -17.34
C GLN A 268 17.67 -20.47 -16.35
N VAL A 269 17.63 -21.77 -16.65
CA VAL A 269 17.09 -22.80 -15.76
C VAL A 269 18.25 -23.64 -15.26
N ASN A 270 18.59 -23.47 -13.98
CA ASN A 270 19.72 -24.13 -13.33
C ASN A 270 19.23 -25.31 -12.50
N LEU A 271 19.62 -26.53 -12.86
CA LEU A 271 19.27 -27.75 -12.14
C LEU A 271 20.09 -27.84 -10.85
N LYS A 272 19.42 -28.06 -9.71
CA LYS A 272 20.12 -28.15 -8.40
C LYS A 272 20.85 -29.47 -8.19
N LYS A 273 20.41 -30.54 -8.86
CA LYS A 273 21.03 -31.87 -8.80
C LYS A 273 21.62 -32.19 -10.17
N ALA A 274 22.95 -32.34 -10.23
CA ALA A 274 23.62 -32.81 -11.43
C ALA A 274 23.12 -34.23 -11.81
N ASN A 275 22.90 -34.47 -13.11
CA ASN A 275 22.45 -35.73 -13.69
C ASN A 275 21.03 -36.22 -13.30
N HIS A 276 20.22 -35.39 -12.63
CA HIS A 276 18.82 -35.73 -12.40
C HIS A 276 17.95 -35.21 -13.54
N LYS A 277 17.18 -36.11 -14.16
CA LYS A 277 16.19 -35.76 -15.18
C LYS A 277 15.12 -34.83 -14.61
N PHE A 278 14.96 -33.65 -15.18
CA PHE A 278 13.96 -32.66 -14.78
C PHE A 278 12.86 -32.58 -15.84
N GLU A 279 11.74 -33.26 -15.58
CA GLU A 279 10.58 -33.31 -16.47
C GLU A 279 9.73 -32.03 -16.34
N HIS A 280 9.36 -31.44 -17.48
CA HIS A 280 8.48 -30.28 -17.59
C HIS A 280 7.46 -30.44 -18.73
N GLN A 281 6.29 -29.84 -18.58
CA GLN A 281 5.22 -29.80 -19.60
C GLN A 281 5.27 -28.53 -20.45
N GLY A 282 6.37 -27.77 -20.36
CA GLY A 282 6.62 -26.59 -21.17
C GLY A 282 7.26 -25.50 -20.35
N ILE A 283 8.01 -24.64 -21.02
CA ILE A 283 8.62 -23.44 -20.41
C ILE A 283 8.12 -22.27 -21.21
N ARG A 284 7.58 -21.26 -20.52
CA ARG A 284 7.11 -20.02 -21.15
C ARG A 284 7.55 -18.81 -20.36
N ILE A 285 7.64 -17.69 -21.05
CA ILE A 285 7.81 -16.37 -20.45
C ILE A 285 6.65 -15.47 -20.86
N GLU A 286 6.18 -14.66 -19.92
CA GLU A 286 5.08 -13.73 -20.10
C GLU A 286 5.57 -12.32 -19.76
N PHE A 287 5.25 -11.34 -20.60
CA PHE A 287 5.30 -9.91 -20.24
C PHE A 287 3.89 -9.47 -19.88
N ILE A 288 3.70 -8.99 -18.66
CA ILE A 288 2.38 -8.67 -18.11
C ILE A 288 2.40 -7.24 -17.58
N GLY A 289 1.36 -6.47 -17.92
CA GLY A 289 1.02 -5.21 -17.28
C GLY A 289 -0.36 -5.35 -16.65
N GLN A 290 -0.41 -5.15 -15.33
CA GLN A 290 -1.58 -5.45 -14.53
C GLN A 290 -1.94 -4.29 -13.60
N ILE A 291 -3.24 -4.03 -13.46
CA ILE A 291 -3.81 -3.18 -12.42
C ILE A 291 -4.36 -4.08 -11.32
N VAL A 292 -3.87 -3.89 -10.10
CA VAL A 292 -4.29 -4.61 -8.90
C VAL A 292 -5.03 -3.63 -8.00
N SER A 293 -6.32 -3.89 -7.80
CA SER A 293 -7.13 -3.14 -6.85
C SER A 293 -6.86 -3.64 -5.43
N GLU A 294 -6.52 -2.71 -4.52
CA GLU A 294 -6.30 -3.00 -3.10
C GLU A 294 -7.47 -2.54 -2.21
N VAL A 295 -8.55 -2.00 -2.79
CA VAL A 295 -9.74 -1.56 -2.07
C VAL A 295 -10.44 -2.75 -1.41
N TYR A 296 -10.87 -2.61 -0.14
CA TYR A 296 -11.40 -3.70 0.69
C TYR A 296 -12.43 -4.61 -0.01
N TYR A 297 -13.38 -4.05 -0.77
CA TYR A 297 -14.45 -4.80 -1.44
C TYR A 297 -14.09 -5.34 -2.83
N ASP A 298 -12.98 -4.91 -3.42
CA ASP A 298 -12.48 -5.33 -4.75
C ASP A 298 -11.05 -5.92 -4.65
N ARG A 299 -10.63 -6.27 -3.43
CA ARG A 299 -9.24 -6.62 -3.14
C ARG A 299 -8.90 -7.99 -3.73
N GLY A 300 -7.95 -8.00 -4.67
CA GLY A 300 -7.59 -9.19 -5.45
C GLY A 300 -8.20 -9.20 -6.84
N ASN A 301 -9.00 -8.19 -7.22
CA ASN A 301 -9.35 -7.96 -8.61
C ASN A 301 -8.11 -7.50 -9.37
N GLN A 302 -7.60 -8.44 -10.16
CA GLN A 302 -6.42 -8.32 -10.98
C GLN A 302 -6.88 -8.18 -12.43
N GLN A 303 -6.52 -7.08 -13.08
CA GLN A 303 -6.80 -6.89 -14.48
C GLN A 303 -5.51 -6.72 -15.26
N ASP A 304 -5.22 -7.72 -16.08
CA ASP A 304 -4.17 -7.62 -17.08
C ASP A 304 -4.70 -6.76 -18.23
N PHE A 305 -4.06 -5.61 -18.47
CA PHE A 305 -4.35 -4.78 -19.64
C PHE A 305 -3.39 -5.09 -20.79
N ILE A 306 -2.26 -5.74 -20.50
CA ILE A 306 -1.36 -6.34 -21.48
C ILE A 306 -0.84 -7.68 -20.95
N SER A 307 -0.85 -8.69 -21.80
CA SER A 307 -0.29 -10.01 -21.53
C SER A 307 0.24 -10.59 -22.83
N LEU A 308 1.57 -10.71 -22.93
CA LEU A 308 2.27 -11.26 -24.08
C LEU A 308 2.99 -12.54 -23.65
N THR A 309 2.78 -13.64 -24.35
CA THR A 309 3.39 -14.94 -24.01
C THR A 309 4.33 -15.41 -25.11
N ARG A 310 5.49 -15.95 -24.71
CA ARG A 310 6.42 -16.68 -25.58
C ARG A 310 6.69 -18.05 -25.00
N GLU A 311 6.47 -19.08 -25.80
CA GLU A 311 6.89 -20.45 -25.48
C GLU A 311 8.39 -20.59 -25.73
N LEU A 312 9.14 -20.98 -24.71
CA LEU A 312 10.59 -21.16 -24.73
C LEU A 312 10.99 -22.62 -24.97
N ALA A 313 10.19 -23.56 -24.46
CA ALA A 313 10.39 -24.98 -24.68
C ALA A 313 9.05 -25.74 -24.67
N ARG A 314 8.93 -26.75 -25.55
CA ARG A 314 7.83 -27.72 -25.56
C ARG A 314 7.95 -28.68 -24.35
N PRO A 315 6.89 -29.46 -24.03
CA PRO A 315 7.00 -30.54 -23.05
C PRO A 315 8.22 -31.43 -23.32
N GLY A 316 8.98 -31.73 -22.27
CA GLY A 316 10.23 -32.46 -22.39
C GLY A 316 11.00 -32.55 -21.08
N ASP A 317 12.28 -32.89 -21.20
CA ASP A 317 13.15 -33.19 -20.08
C ASP A 317 14.44 -32.40 -20.17
N LEU A 318 14.85 -31.78 -19.05
CA LEU A 318 16.16 -31.15 -18.91
C LEU A 318 17.09 -32.08 -18.13
N THR A 319 18.24 -32.41 -18.71
CA THR A 319 19.31 -33.20 -18.06
C THR A 319 20.47 -32.32 -17.58
N GLN A 320 20.59 -31.11 -18.11
CA GLN A 320 21.61 -30.11 -17.79
C GLN A 320 20.98 -28.72 -17.70
N ASN A 321 21.75 -27.75 -17.18
CA ASN A 321 21.35 -26.35 -17.17
C ASN A 321 21.06 -25.88 -18.60
N ALA A 322 19.99 -25.12 -18.78
CA ALA A 322 19.55 -24.66 -20.09
C ALA A 322 19.31 -23.16 -20.09
N GLN A 323 19.51 -22.54 -21.24
CA GLN A 323 19.28 -21.12 -21.46
C GLN A 323 18.35 -20.93 -22.65
N PHE A 324 17.38 -20.04 -22.50
CA PHE A 324 16.37 -19.77 -23.51
C PHE A 324 16.30 -18.27 -23.78
N PRO A 325 16.71 -17.80 -24.97
CA PRO A 325 16.56 -16.40 -25.33
C PRO A 325 15.07 -16.06 -25.53
N PHE A 326 14.70 -14.82 -25.22
CA PHE A 326 13.36 -14.31 -25.47
C PHE A 326 13.40 -12.87 -25.99
N GLU A 327 12.38 -12.53 -26.78
CA GLU A 327 12.22 -11.21 -27.35
C GLU A 327 10.73 -10.85 -27.48
N PHE A 328 10.38 -9.71 -26.89
CA PHE A 328 9.12 -9.00 -27.09
C PHE A 328 9.43 -7.69 -27.80
N ASN A 329 9.05 -7.59 -29.08
CA ASN A 329 9.31 -6.42 -29.91
C ASN A 329 8.23 -5.38 -29.76
N ASN A 330 8.64 -4.11 -29.72
CA ASN A 330 7.75 -2.94 -29.76
C ASN A 330 6.60 -3.02 -28.74
N VAL A 331 6.93 -3.31 -27.49
CA VAL A 331 5.92 -3.59 -26.46
C VAL A 331 5.20 -2.31 -26.04
N GLU A 332 3.88 -2.30 -26.18
CA GLU A 332 3.01 -1.22 -25.71
C GLU A 332 3.01 -1.16 -24.17
N LYS A 333 3.28 0.01 -23.61
CA LYS A 333 3.29 0.29 -22.16
C LYS A 333 2.56 1.61 -21.93
N PRO A 334 1.23 1.65 -22.13
CA PRO A 334 0.46 2.88 -22.23
C PRO A 334 0.37 3.68 -20.92
N PHE A 335 0.71 3.05 -19.78
CA PHE A 335 0.55 3.65 -18.45
C PHE A 335 1.86 3.63 -17.68
N GLU A 336 2.11 4.66 -16.88
CA GLU A 336 3.22 4.72 -15.93
C GLU A 336 2.97 3.76 -14.74
N THR A 337 4.03 3.09 -14.29
CA THR A 337 4.01 2.27 -13.08
C THR A 337 3.57 3.12 -11.87
N TYR A 338 2.63 2.61 -11.09
CA TYR A 338 2.07 3.33 -9.94
C TYR A 338 1.93 2.40 -8.74
N MET A 339 2.48 2.79 -7.60
CA MET A 339 2.41 2.02 -6.35
C MET A 339 1.68 2.86 -5.29
N GLY A 340 0.36 2.90 -5.40
CA GLY A 340 -0.53 3.64 -4.51
C GLY A 340 -0.93 2.86 -3.27
N THR A 341 -1.80 3.48 -2.47
CA THR A 341 -2.36 2.88 -1.26
C THR A 341 -3.50 1.92 -1.59
N ASN A 342 -4.36 2.30 -2.54
CA ASN A 342 -5.57 1.55 -2.87
C ASN A 342 -5.52 0.88 -4.25
N VAL A 343 -4.51 1.18 -5.05
CA VAL A 343 -4.35 0.64 -6.40
C VAL A 343 -2.87 0.58 -6.75
N LYS A 344 -2.49 -0.51 -7.41
CA LYS A 344 -1.15 -0.72 -7.95
C LYS A 344 -1.24 -1.00 -9.45
N LEU A 345 -0.35 -0.40 -10.21
CA LEU A 345 -0.14 -0.68 -11.62
C LEU A 345 1.32 -1.09 -11.79
N ARG A 346 1.55 -2.34 -12.15
CA ARG A 346 2.90 -2.92 -12.31
C ARG A 346 3.08 -3.61 -13.65
N TYR A 347 4.32 -3.63 -14.10
CA TYR A 347 4.77 -4.42 -15.24
C TYR A 347 5.80 -5.43 -14.75
N PHE A 348 5.74 -6.67 -15.24
CA PHE A 348 6.69 -7.70 -14.85
C PHE A 348 6.85 -8.77 -15.94
N LEU A 349 8.00 -9.42 -15.91
CA LEU A 349 8.24 -10.64 -16.66
C LEU A 349 8.01 -11.84 -15.74
N ARG A 350 7.21 -12.80 -16.19
CA ARG A 350 6.94 -14.05 -15.46
C ARG A 350 7.40 -15.23 -16.28
N VAL A 351 8.39 -15.97 -15.79
CA VAL A 351 8.76 -17.28 -16.33
C VAL A 351 7.98 -18.34 -15.59
N THR A 352 7.37 -19.25 -16.34
CA THR A 352 6.66 -20.42 -15.82
C THR A 352 7.22 -21.69 -16.45
N VAL A 353 7.75 -22.57 -15.61
CA VAL A 353 8.10 -23.96 -15.97
C VAL A 353 6.97 -24.85 -15.49
N ILE A 354 6.16 -25.33 -16.44
CA ILE A 354 4.95 -26.10 -16.16
C ILE A 354 5.35 -27.51 -15.72
N ARG A 355 4.80 -28.00 -14.61
CA ARG A 355 5.12 -29.33 -14.06
C ARG A 355 3.84 -30.06 -13.67
N ARG A 356 3.92 -31.40 -13.61
CA ARG A 356 2.77 -32.25 -13.26
C ARG A 356 2.12 -31.92 -11.91
N LEU A 357 2.91 -31.49 -10.91
CA LEU A 357 2.43 -31.24 -9.55
C LEU A 357 2.35 -29.75 -9.22
N THR A 358 3.44 -29.02 -9.40
CA THR A 358 3.53 -27.60 -9.04
C THR A 358 4.51 -26.90 -9.97
N ASP A 359 4.01 -25.90 -10.67
CA ASP A 359 4.79 -25.08 -11.58
C ASP A 359 5.87 -24.31 -10.82
N LEU A 360 7.02 -24.11 -11.46
CA LEU A 360 8.04 -23.21 -10.96
C LEU A 360 7.86 -21.86 -11.65
N THR A 361 7.64 -20.82 -10.87
CA THR A 361 7.47 -19.45 -11.36
C THR A 361 8.56 -18.54 -10.82
N LYS A 362 8.99 -17.60 -11.66
CA LYS A 362 9.90 -16.51 -11.28
C LYS A 362 9.43 -15.22 -11.94
N GLU A 363 9.33 -14.17 -11.14
CA GLU A 363 8.96 -12.83 -11.59
C GLU A 363 10.13 -11.86 -11.42
N ILE A 364 10.24 -10.90 -12.35
CA ILE A 364 11.03 -9.67 -12.19
C ILE A 364 10.16 -8.47 -12.55
N ASP A 365 10.13 -7.47 -11.67
CA ASP A 365 9.37 -6.24 -11.88
C ASP A 365 10.14 -5.26 -12.77
N LEU A 366 9.38 -4.50 -13.56
CA LEU A 366 9.86 -3.46 -14.46
C LEU A 366 9.14 -2.15 -14.14
N VAL A 367 9.87 -1.04 -14.20
CA VAL A 367 9.30 0.30 -14.02
C VAL A 367 9.09 0.93 -15.39
N VAL A 368 7.90 1.47 -15.62
CA VAL A 368 7.56 2.20 -16.83
C VAL A 368 7.30 3.65 -16.48
N HIS A 369 7.94 4.58 -17.19
CA HIS A 369 7.62 6.01 -17.11
C HIS A 369 6.90 6.49 -18.36
N ALA A 370 5.86 7.31 -18.16
CA ALA A 370 5.16 8.00 -19.22
C ALA A 370 5.64 9.45 -19.29
N LEU A 371 6.42 9.77 -20.33
CA LEU A 371 6.93 11.12 -20.55
C LEU A 371 5.84 11.99 -21.19
N SER A 372 5.78 13.25 -20.78
CA SER A 372 4.90 14.25 -21.38
C SER A 372 5.67 15.54 -21.64
N SER A 373 5.12 16.39 -22.50
CA SER A 373 5.56 17.76 -22.68
C SER A 373 4.33 18.65 -22.76
N TYR A 374 4.34 19.74 -22.01
CA TYR A 374 3.32 20.78 -22.10
C TYR A 374 4.02 22.09 -22.48
N PRO A 375 3.41 22.91 -23.36
CA PRO A 375 3.91 24.25 -23.60
C PRO A 375 3.87 25.04 -22.29
N ASP A 376 4.91 25.83 -22.05
CA ASP A 376 4.93 26.81 -20.96
C ASP A 376 3.87 27.87 -21.26
N ASN A 377 2.69 27.67 -20.68
CA ASN A 377 1.59 28.63 -20.74
C ASN A 377 1.51 29.28 -19.37
N ASP A 378 2.23 30.38 -19.21
CA ASP A 378 2.30 31.17 -17.98
C ASP A 378 1.03 32.02 -17.80
N LYS A 379 -0.12 31.35 -17.76
CA LYS A 379 -1.38 31.98 -17.33
C LYS A 379 -1.50 31.79 -15.84
N SER A 380 -1.37 32.88 -15.09
CA SER A 380 -1.62 32.85 -13.67
C SER A 380 -3.06 32.44 -13.37
N ILE A 381 -3.22 31.64 -12.33
CA ILE A 381 -4.49 31.10 -11.90
C ILE A 381 -4.78 31.67 -10.52
N LYS A 382 -6.00 32.16 -10.34
CA LYS A 382 -6.46 32.74 -9.09
C LYS A 382 -7.39 31.77 -8.40
N MET A 383 -7.10 31.48 -7.14
CA MET A 383 -7.96 30.72 -6.24
C MET A 383 -8.39 31.64 -5.09
N GLU A 384 -9.68 31.93 -5.01
CA GLU A 384 -10.23 32.87 -4.03
C GLU A 384 -10.97 32.13 -2.91
N VAL A 385 -10.72 32.57 -1.68
CA VAL A 385 -11.48 32.21 -0.48
C VAL A 385 -12.17 33.48 0.01
N GLY A 386 -13.50 33.50 -0.09
CA GLY A 386 -14.30 34.67 0.22
C GLY A 386 -15.49 34.32 1.11
N ILE A 387 -15.69 35.12 2.15
CA ILE A 387 -16.94 35.27 2.88
C ILE A 387 -17.35 36.73 2.69
N GLU A 388 -18.56 36.93 2.20
CA GLU A 388 -19.11 38.26 1.97
C GLU A 388 -18.93 39.17 3.20
N ASP A 389 -18.42 40.38 2.96
CA ASP A 389 -18.14 41.41 3.96
C ASP A 389 -17.22 41.02 5.13
N CYS A 390 -16.64 39.81 5.16
CA CYS A 390 -15.85 39.32 6.29
C CYS A 390 -14.41 38.97 5.93
N LEU A 391 -14.21 38.24 4.83
CA LEU A 391 -12.92 37.69 4.46
C LEU A 391 -12.82 37.60 2.94
N HIS A 392 -11.73 38.08 2.35
CA HIS A 392 -11.44 37.90 0.94
C HIS A 392 -9.93 37.76 0.75
N ILE A 393 -9.51 36.54 0.43
CA ILE A 393 -8.12 36.18 0.17
C ILE A 393 -8.01 35.58 -1.22
N GLU A 394 -7.03 36.05 -1.97
CA GLU A 394 -6.72 35.55 -3.31
C GLU A 394 -5.34 34.87 -3.29
N PHE A 395 -5.27 33.62 -3.71
CA PHE A 395 -4.01 32.93 -3.99
C PHE A 395 -3.80 32.82 -5.49
N GLU A 396 -2.81 33.52 -6.01
CA GLU A 396 -2.40 33.51 -7.41
C GLU A 396 -1.16 32.61 -7.58
N TYR A 397 -1.14 31.74 -8.59
CA TYR A 397 0.03 30.91 -8.92
C TYR A 397 0.24 30.76 -10.42
N ASN A 398 1.47 30.45 -10.84
CA ASN A 398 1.95 30.67 -12.21
C ASN A 398 1.44 29.68 -13.27
N LYS A 399 1.13 28.42 -12.92
CA LYS A 399 0.72 27.37 -13.87
C LYS A 399 -0.38 26.45 -13.31
N ASN A 400 -1.18 25.78 -14.16
CA ASN A 400 -2.01 24.62 -13.77
C ASN A 400 -1.30 23.28 -13.95
N LYS A 401 -0.16 23.26 -14.64
CA LYS A 401 0.59 22.04 -14.95
C LYS A 401 2.03 22.20 -14.53
N TYR A 402 2.53 21.27 -13.73
CA TYR A 402 3.88 21.31 -13.19
C TYR A 402 4.57 19.98 -13.45
N HIS A 403 5.84 20.02 -13.85
CA HIS A 403 6.61 18.78 -13.86
C HIS A 403 6.97 18.35 -12.44
N LEU A 404 7.29 17.08 -12.22
CA LEU A 404 7.57 16.54 -10.87
C LEU A 404 8.74 17.20 -10.12
N GLN A 405 9.60 17.93 -10.83
CA GLN A 405 10.74 18.67 -10.28
C GLN A 405 10.57 20.19 -10.36
N ASP A 406 9.36 20.67 -10.67
CA ASP A 406 9.07 22.08 -10.88
C ASP A 406 8.91 22.82 -9.55
N VAL A 407 8.70 24.13 -9.63
CA VAL A 407 8.41 25.00 -8.49
C VAL A 407 7.09 25.72 -8.72
N ILE A 408 6.17 25.56 -7.77
CA ILE A 408 4.93 26.35 -7.75
C ILE A 408 5.29 27.73 -7.22
N VAL A 409 5.19 28.74 -8.08
CA VAL A 409 5.47 30.13 -7.73
C VAL A 409 4.14 30.86 -7.68
N GLY A 410 3.85 31.45 -6.53
CA GLY A 410 2.60 32.16 -6.31
C GLY A 410 2.70 33.28 -5.30
N LYS A 411 1.56 33.90 -5.03
CA LYS A 411 1.42 35.01 -4.10
C LYS A 411 0.02 35.02 -3.52
N ILE A 412 -0.06 35.23 -2.21
CA ILE A 412 -1.33 35.39 -1.49
C ILE A 412 -1.57 36.88 -1.30
N TYR A 413 -2.79 37.35 -1.55
CA TYR A 413 -3.24 38.72 -1.37
C TYR A 413 -4.39 38.76 -0.36
N PHE A 414 -4.26 39.64 0.64
CA PHE A 414 -5.29 39.87 1.65
C PHE A 414 -6.15 41.08 1.26
N LEU A 415 -7.23 40.84 0.52
CA LEU A 415 -8.09 41.90 -0.02
C LEU A 415 -9.06 42.46 1.03
N LEU A 416 -9.57 41.60 1.92
CA LEU A 416 -10.41 41.94 3.05
C LEU A 416 -10.15 40.97 4.20
N VAL A 417 -9.87 41.50 5.40
CA VAL A 417 -9.67 40.68 6.61
C VAL A 417 -10.39 41.37 7.77
N ARG A 418 -11.63 40.95 8.05
CA ARG A 418 -12.38 41.38 9.25
C ARG A 418 -12.47 40.29 10.31
N ILE A 419 -12.19 39.04 9.95
CA ILE A 419 -12.06 37.91 10.86
C ILE A 419 -10.57 37.74 11.21
N LYS A 420 -10.28 37.46 12.48
CA LYS A 420 -8.91 37.20 12.92
C LYS A 420 -8.50 35.78 12.54
N ILE A 421 -7.52 35.69 11.65
CA ILE A 421 -6.94 34.40 11.24
C ILE A 421 -5.91 34.00 12.29
N LYS A 422 -6.03 32.76 12.76
CA LYS A 422 -5.09 32.12 13.68
C LYS A 422 -3.99 31.40 12.91
N TYR A 423 -4.37 30.70 11.84
CA TYR A 423 -3.46 29.81 11.12
C TYR A 423 -3.82 29.70 9.63
N MET A 424 -2.80 29.63 8.78
CA MET A 424 -2.97 29.44 7.34
C MET A 424 -1.91 28.51 6.74
N GLU A 425 -2.34 27.60 5.86
CA GLU A 425 -1.48 26.64 5.17
C GLU A 425 -1.88 26.44 3.70
N ILE A 426 -0.92 26.05 2.86
CA ILE A 426 -1.16 25.43 1.57
C ILE A 426 -0.73 23.97 1.66
N ALA A 427 -1.61 23.06 1.29
CA ALA A 427 -1.34 21.63 1.19
C ALA A 427 -1.41 21.15 -0.26
N ILE A 428 -0.58 20.16 -0.60
CA ILE A 428 -0.74 19.36 -1.82
C ILE A 428 -1.48 18.09 -1.41
N LEU A 429 -2.70 17.93 -1.90
CA LEU A 429 -3.51 16.73 -1.69
C LEU A 429 -3.36 15.79 -2.89
N LYS A 430 -3.07 14.52 -2.63
CA LYS A 430 -3.16 13.44 -3.63
C LYS A 430 -4.45 12.68 -3.40
N THR A 431 -5.31 12.66 -4.41
CA THR A 431 -6.56 11.92 -4.39
C THR A 431 -6.45 10.70 -5.30
N GLU A 432 -6.58 9.51 -4.72
CA GLU A 432 -6.79 8.26 -5.45
C GLU A 432 -8.28 8.00 -5.61
N ILE A 433 -8.71 7.70 -6.83
CA ILE A 433 -10.09 7.33 -7.14
C ILE A 433 -10.02 5.95 -7.79
N VAL A 434 -10.57 4.92 -7.17
CA VAL A 434 -10.51 3.52 -7.62
C VAL A 434 -11.92 2.98 -7.80
N GLY A 435 -12.15 2.22 -8.85
CA GLY A 435 -13.46 1.64 -9.19
C GLY A 435 -14.19 2.41 -10.29
N SER A 436 -15.39 1.95 -10.61
CA SER A 436 -16.19 2.49 -11.71
C SER A 436 -17.67 2.55 -11.35
N GLY A 437 -18.34 3.65 -11.68
CA GLY A 437 -19.77 3.84 -11.45
C GLY A 437 -20.12 3.96 -9.95
N PRO A 438 -21.16 3.26 -9.45
CA PRO A 438 -21.60 3.41 -8.06
C PRO A 438 -20.59 2.86 -7.04
N ASN A 439 -19.66 1.99 -7.45
CA ASN A 439 -18.63 1.41 -6.59
C ASN A 439 -17.30 2.16 -6.72
N THR A 440 -17.37 3.50 -6.67
CA THR A 440 -16.16 4.35 -6.71
C THR A 440 -15.68 4.62 -5.29
N PHE A 441 -14.47 4.17 -4.98
CA PHE A 441 -13.75 4.53 -3.76
C PHE A 441 -12.87 5.75 -4.02
N LYS A 442 -12.91 6.73 -3.12
CA LYS A 442 -12.09 7.93 -3.20
C LYS A 442 -11.38 8.14 -1.88
N GLU A 443 -10.05 8.17 -1.92
CA GLU A 443 -9.19 8.43 -0.77
C GLU A 443 -8.34 9.66 -1.08
N SER A 444 -8.08 10.51 -0.09
CA SER A 444 -7.20 11.67 -0.25
C SER A 444 -6.20 11.74 0.87
N GLU A 445 -4.93 11.86 0.52
CA GLU A 445 -3.83 12.03 1.46
C GLU A 445 -3.16 13.39 1.26
N THR A 446 -2.60 13.93 2.34
CA THR A 446 -1.80 15.16 2.29
C THR A 446 -0.35 14.78 2.02
N VAL A 447 0.17 15.12 0.85
CA VAL A 447 1.55 14.81 0.44
C VAL A 447 2.53 15.85 0.96
N ALA A 448 2.12 17.12 0.91
CA ALA A 448 2.91 18.23 1.38
C ALA A 448 2.03 19.20 2.16
N LYS A 449 2.57 19.78 3.22
CA LYS A 449 1.93 20.80 4.04
C LYS A 449 2.91 21.96 4.19
N PHE A 450 2.49 23.15 3.81
CA PHE A 450 3.28 24.36 3.88
C PHE A 450 2.57 25.39 4.73
N GLU A 451 3.07 25.60 5.94
CA GLU A 451 2.53 26.58 6.87
C GLU A 451 3.01 27.96 6.43
N ILE A 452 2.06 28.88 6.22
CA ILE A 452 2.38 30.18 5.63
C ILE A 452 2.55 31.23 6.72
N MET A 453 1.67 31.19 7.72
CA MET A 453 1.47 32.28 8.66
C MET A 453 0.94 31.78 10.00
N ASP A 454 1.49 32.38 11.06
CA ASP A 454 0.96 32.37 12.42
C ASP A 454 0.68 33.84 12.79
N GLY A 455 -0.60 34.19 12.97
CA GLY A 455 -1.03 35.56 13.28
C GLY A 455 -1.98 36.22 12.27
N ALA A 456 -2.46 37.42 12.60
CA ALA A 456 -3.52 38.12 11.87
C ALA A 456 -2.96 39.06 10.77
N PRO A 457 -3.14 38.73 9.49
CA PRO A 457 -2.72 39.58 8.38
C PRO A 457 -3.60 40.84 8.29
N VAL A 458 -3.05 41.93 7.74
CA VAL A 458 -3.83 43.15 7.47
C VAL A 458 -4.17 43.30 6.00
N ARG A 459 -5.25 44.04 5.73
CA ARG A 459 -5.69 44.33 4.36
C ARG A 459 -4.56 45.00 3.56
N GLY A 460 -4.32 44.48 2.36
CA GLY A 460 -3.29 44.96 1.43
C GLY A 460 -1.95 44.25 1.56
N GLU A 461 -1.75 43.41 2.58
CA GLU A 461 -0.55 42.58 2.67
C GLU A 461 -0.53 41.50 1.59
N SER A 462 0.68 41.04 1.30
CA SER A 462 0.86 39.91 0.40
C SER A 462 2.06 39.07 0.75
N ILE A 463 1.92 37.75 0.58
CA ILE A 463 2.95 36.78 0.95
C ILE A 463 3.37 36.01 -0.31
N PRO A 464 4.64 36.09 -0.74
CA PRO A 464 5.15 35.29 -1.85
C PRO A 464 5.30 33.82 -1.45
N ILE A 465 4.92 32.91 -2.34
CA ILE A 465 4.95 31.46 -2.14
C ILE A 465 5.87 30.81 -3.18
N ARG A 466 6.75 29.91 -2.72
CA ARG A 466 7.60 29.06 -3.57
C ARG A 466 7.60 27.64 -3.01
N LEU A 467 6.90 26.72 -3.67
CA LEU A 467 6.82 25.32 -3.26
C LEU A 467 7.61 24.45 -4.23
N PHE A 468 8.70 23.84 -3.75
CA PHE A 468 9.57 22.98 -4.55
C PHE A 468 9.01 21.56 -4.58
N LEU A 469 8.64 21.06 -5.77
CA LEU A 469 8.03 19.72 -5.91
C LEU A 469 9.05 18.59 -5.81
N ALA A 470 10.32 18.85 -6.15
CA ALA A 470 11.38 17.85 -6.18
C ALA A 470 11.66 17.15 -4.83
N GLY A 471 11.24 17.76 -3.71
CA GLY A 471 11.42 17.21 -2.36
C GLY A 471 10.35 16.19 -1.94
N TYR A 472 9.31 15.99 -2.76
CA TYR A 472 8.18 15.13 -2.43
C TYR A 472 8.11 13.90 -3.34
N ASP A 473 7.64 12.78 -2.79
CA ASP A 473 7.41 11.53 -3.52
C ASP A 473 6.12 11.65 -4.35
N LEU A 474 6.23 12.29 -5.53
CA LEU A 474 5.12 12.60 -6.43
C LEU A 474 5.15 11.71 -7.67
N ALA A 475 3.97 11.21 -8.05
CA ALA A 475 3.74 10.57 -9.35
C ALA A 475 2.99 11.53 -10.29
N PRO A 476 3.04 11.33 -11.62
CA PRO A 476 2.21 12.10 -12.55
C PRO A 476 0.71 11.96 -12.25
N SER A 477 -0.06 12.95 -12.68
CA SER A 477 -1.52 12.86 -12.69
C SER A 477 -1.96 11.77 -13.67
N MET A 478 -2.81 10.86 -13.19
CA MET A 478 -3.31 9.72 -13.96
C MET A 478 -4.83 9.85 -14.08
N ARG A 479 -5.36 9.84 -15.31
CA ARG A 479 -6.79 10.02 -15.56
C ARG A 479 -7.37 8.77 -16.20
N ASP A 480 -8.36 8.18 -15.54
CA ASP A 480 -9.16 7.04 -16.01
C ASP A 480 -8.31 5.89 -16.57
N VAL A 481 -7.20 5.57 -15.89
CA VAL A 481 -6.26 4.52 -16.29
C VAL A 481 -6.97 3.18 -16.29
N GLY A 482 -7.01 2.55 -17.48
CA GLY A 482 -7.77 1.31 -17.71
C GLY A 482 -9.27 1.41 -17.38
N LYS A 483 -9.84 2.62 -17.25
CA LYS A 483 -11.17 2.88 -16.66
C LYS A 483 -11.35 2.31 -15.24
N LYS A 484 -10.24 2.14 -14.52
CA LYS A 484 -10.19 1.53 -13.18
C LYS A 484 -9.82 2.52 -12.10
N PHE A 485 -8.90 3.44 -12.36
CA PHE A 485 -8.51 4.41 -11.36
C PHE A 485 -8.03 5.75 -11.93
N SER A 486 -8.00 6.75 -11.07
CA SER A 486 -7.39 8.06 -11.33
C SER A 486 -6.55 8.49 -10.12
N VAL A 487 -5.47 9.21 -10.40
CA VAL A 487 -4.63 9.89 -9.40
C VAL A 487 -4.63 11.37 -9.73
N LYS A 488 -5.17 12.18 -8.83
CA LYS A 488 -5.31 13.63 -9.01
C LYS A 488 -4.58 14.38 -7.92
N TYR A 489 -4.08 15.57 -8.24
CA TYR A 489 -3.42 16.45 -7.28
C TYR A 489 -4.19 17.76 -7.16
N PHE A 490 -4.30 18.26 -5.94
CA PHE A 490 -4.97 19.51 -5.64
C PHE A 490 -4.08 20.39 -4.78
N LEU A 491 -4.03 21.68 -5.11
CA LEU A 491 -3.58 22.70 -4.17
C LEU A 491 -4.76 23.04 -3.27
N ASN A 492 -4.60 22.87 -1.97
CA ASN A 492 -5.61 23.11 -0.96
C ASN A 492 -5.14 24.23 -0.04
N LEU A 493 -5.77 25.40 -0.15
CA LEU A 493 -5.56 26.52 0.77
C LEU A 493 -6.50 26.34 1.97
N VAL A 494 -5.95 26.30 3.17
CA VAL A 494 -6.71 26.12 4.42
C VAL A 494 -6.42 27.28 5.35
N LEU A 495 -7.48 27.82 5.96
CA LEU A 495 -7.43 28.87 6.97
C LEU A 495 -8.21 28.45 8.20
N ILE A 496 -7.72 28.84 9.36
CA ILE A 496 -8.36 28.62 10.66
C ILE A 496 -8.39 29.96 11.39
N ASP A 497 -9.54 30.36 11.92
CA ASP A 497 -9.68 31.57 12.72
C ASP A 497 -9.51 31.34 14.23
N GLU A 498 -9.61 32.40 15.02
CA GLU A 498 -9.54 32.32 16.48
C GLU A 498 -10.68 31.50 17.11
N GLU A 499 -11.80 31.32 16.42
CA GLU A 499 -12.92 30.47 16.86
C GLU A 499 -12.81 29.01 16.36
N ASP A 500 -11.64 28.61 15.85
CA ASP A 500 -11.34 27.29 15.27
C ASP A 500 -12.27 26.89 14.09
N ARG A 501 -12.89 27.86 13.42
CA ARG A 501 -13.62 27.63 12.17
C ARG A 501 -12.64 27.44 11.03
N ARG A 502 -12.88 26.43 10.19
CA ARG A 502 -12.00 26.06 9.07
C ARG A 502 -12.61 26.51 7.74
N TYR A 503 -11.84 27.26 6.98
CA TYR A 503 -12.15 27.68 5.62
C TYR A 503 -11.16 27.02 4.68
N PHE A 504 -11.63 26.46 3.57
CA PHE A 504 -10.75 25.83 2.61
C PHE A 504 -11.24 25.99 1.18
N LYS A 505 -10.28 26.02 0.25
CA LYS A 505 -10.54 25.98 -1.19
C LYS A 505 -9.45 25.15 -1.84
N GLN A 506 -9.88 24.29 -2.76
CA GLN A 506 -8.99 23.40 -3.50
C GLN A 506 -9.13 23.63 -5.00
N GLN A 507 -8.00 23.52 -5.71
CA GLN A 507 -7.94 23.62 -7.17
C GLN A 507 -7.05 22.50 -7.72
N GLU A 508 -7.52 21.80 -8.76
CA GLU A 508 -6.78 20.69 -9.40
C GLU A 508 -5.52 21.24 -10.11
N VAL A 509 -4.38 20.60 -9.87
CA VAL A 509 -3.13 20.80 -10.61
C VAL A 509 -2.72 19.51 -11.28
N THR A 510 -2.23 19.61 -12.52
CA THR A 510 -1.75 18.45 -13.27
C THR A 510 -0.25 18.29 -13.07
N LEU A 511 0.16 17.16 -12.50
CA LEU A 511 1.57 16.80 -12.41
C LEU A 511 1.98 15.94 -13.60
N TRP A 512 3.15 16.17 -14.17
CA TRP A 512 3.64 15.42 -15.32
C TRP A 512 5.14 15.14 -15.26
N ARG A 513 5.58 14.09 -15.97
CA ARG A 513 6.99 13.73 -16.01
C ARG A 513 7.66 14.32 -17.25
N LYS A 514 8.64 15.18 -17.03
CA LYS A 514 9.44 15.79 -18.09
C LYS A 514 10.46 14.80 -18.64
N ALA A 515 10.67 14.81 -19.95
CA ALA A 515 11.73 14.06 -20.59
C ALA A 515 13.11 14.60 -20.17
N ASP A 516 14.05 13.71 -19.85
CA ASP A 516 15.45 14.09 -19.63
C ASP A 516 16.02 14.65 -20.94
N LYS A 517 16.78 15.76 -20.87
CA LYS A 517 17.31 16.48 -22.05
C LYS A 517 18.11 15.60 -23.04
N VAL A 518 18.64 14.47 -22.59
CA VAL A 518 19.44 13.52 -23.39
C VAL A 518 18.57 12.65 -24.32
N MET A 519 17.26 12.56 -24.08
CA MET A 519 16.34 11.62 -24.75
C MET A 519 15.51 12.26 -25.88
N ARG A 520 15.90 13.44 -26.39
CA ARG A 520 15.28 14.00 -27.61
C ARG A 520 15.70 13.14 -28.80
N ARG A 521 14.73 12.68 -29.60
CA ARG A 521 15.01 11.93 -30.83
C ARG A 521 15.89 12.78 -31.75
N PRO A 522 16.96 12.24 -32.36
CA PRO A 522 17.69 12.98 -33.39
C PRO A 522 16.74 13.18 -34.58
N GLY A 523 16.35 14.43 -34.84
CA GLY A 523 15.46 14.80 -35.95
C GLY A 523 14.32 15.79 -35.61
N SER A 524 14.17 16.23 -34.35
CA SER A 524 13.20 17.29 -34.01
C SER A 524 13.78 18.71 -34.07
N ASP A 525 15.09 18.86 -34.23
CA ASP A 525 15.75 20.17 -34.19
C ASP A 525 15.56 20.96 -35.50
N GLU A 526 15.35 20.30 -36.63
CA GLU A 526 15.13 20.96 -37.93
C GLU A 526 13.74 21.63 -38.04
N ALA A 527 12.74 21.14 -37.32
CA ALA A 527 11.38 21.67 -37.37
C ALA A 527 11.16 22.91 -36.47
N GLU A 528 12.00 23.11 -35.43
CA GLU A 528 11.94 24.30 -34.56
C GLU A 528 12.82 25.46 -35.09
N GLU A 529 13.90 25.17 -35.82
CA GLU A 529 14.74 26.22 -36.44
C GLU A 529 14.10 26.88 -37.68
N GLU A 530 13.29 26.15 -38.47
CA GLU A 530 12.60 26.74 -39.63
C GLU A 530 11.41 27.65 -39.24
N LEU A 531 10.78 27.42 -38.07
CA LEU A 531 9.66 28.27 -37.64
C LEU A 531 10.11 29.56 -36.93
N GLN A 532 11.37 29.64 -36.47
CA GLN A 532 11.92 30.82 -35.79
C GLN A 532 12.71 31.76 -36.71
N THR A 533 12.98 31.37 -37.97
CA THR A 533 13.83 32.15 -38.89
C THR A 533 13.06 33.07 -39.84
N SER A 534 11.72 33.10 -39.82
CA SER A 534 10.92 33.93 -40.73
C SER A 534 10.28 35.18 -40.09
N ILE A 535 11.00 35.89 -39.22
CA ILE A 535 10.63 37.27 -38.81
C ILE A 535 11.82 38.20 -39.10
N PRO A 536 11.76 39.07 -40.13
CA PRO A 536 12.81 40.05 -40.38
C PRO A 536 12.73 41.15 -39.31
N GLY A 537 13.72 41.27 -38.43
CA GLY A 537 13.85 42.48 -37.59
C GLY A 537 14.52 42.40 -36.22
N THR A 538 14.94 41.24 -35.71
CA THR A 538 15.46 41.16 -34.32
C THR A 538 16.93 40.74 -34.27
N GLN A 539 17.81 41.68 -33.89
CA GLN A 539 19.21 41.39 -33.55
C GLN A 539 19.29 40.54 -32.27
N LYS A 540 20.13 39.49 -32.30
CA LYS A 540 20.43 38.64 -31.13
C LYS A 540 21.20 39.47 -30.08
N PHE A 541 20.62 39.66 -28.90
CA PHE A 541 21.35 40.15 -27.73
C PHE A 541 22.28 39.05 -27.20
N THR A 542 23.58 39.34 -27.13
CA THR A 542 24.59 38.51 -26.47
C THR A 542 24.76 39.02 -25.03
N ALA A 543 24.62 38.13 -24.04
CA ALA A 543 24.81 38.49 -22.64
C ALA A 543 26.30 38.81 -22.35
N PRO A 544 26.63 39.81 -21.51
CA PRO A 544 28.02 40.08 -21.12
C PRO A 544 28.54 39.00 -20.18
N ALA A 545 29.86 38.75 -20.24
CA ALA A 545 30.55 37.76 -19.41
C ALA A 545 30.46 38.11 -17.89
N PRO A 546 30.54 37.11 -16.99
CA PRO A 546 30.46 37.33 -15.55
C PRO A 546 31.71 38.04 -15.03
N VAL A 547 31.53 39.00 -14.13
CA VAL A 547 32.60 39.71 -13.43
C VAL A 547 33.12 38.82 -12.27
N GLU A 548 34.43 38.58 -12.22
CA GLU A 548 35.10 37.89 -11.11
C GLU A 548 35.10 38.76 -9.83
N HIS A 549 34.65 38.19 -8.72
CA HIS A 549 34.82 38.78 -7.39
C HIS A 549 36.13 38.29 -6.74
N PRO A 550 36.91 39.17 -6.09
CA PRO A 550 38.13 38.76 -5.40
C PRO A 550 37.84 37.96 -4.11
N LYS A 551 38.66 36.94 -3.86
CA LYS A 551 38.61 36.08 -2.65
C LYS A 551 38.90 36.87 -1.37
N PRO A 552 38.28 36.52 -0.23
CA PRO A 552 38.58 37.13 1.06
C PRO A 552 39.94 36.65 1.61
N GLU A 553 40.70 37.60 2.18
CA GLU A 553 41.99 37.37 2.86
C GLU A 553 41.84 36.56 4.15
N SER A 554 42.85 35.73 4.44
CA SER A 554 43.01 34.94 5.66
C SER A 554 43.28 35.80 6.91
N PRO A 555 42.89 35.37 8.13
CA PRO A 555 43.08 36.17 9.33
C PRO A 555 44.56 36.27 9.72
N ARG A 556 44.97 37.48 10.13
CA ARG A 556 46.29 37.81 10.69
C ARG A 556 46.50 37.11 12.04
N SER A 557 47.74 36.68 12.26
CA SER A 557 48.26 36.16 13.53
C SER A 557 48.69 37.32 14.46
N ASP A 558 48.11 37.39 15.66
CA ASP A 558 48.55 38.31 16.72
C ASP A 558 49.62 37.66 17.63
N PRO A 559 50.55 38.44 18.22
CA PRO A 559 51.69 37.93 18.96
C PRO A 559 51.43 37.74 20.47
N LYS A 560 52.19 36.81 21.06
CA LYS A 560 52.20 36.39 22.47
C LYS A 560 52.42 37.54 23.49
N SER A 561 51.62 37.54 24.56
CA SER A 561 51.97 37.93 25.94
C SER A 561 51.03 37.08 26.84
N GLY A 562 51.46 36.35 27.86
CA GLY A 562 52.26 36.71 29.03
C GLY A 562 51.51 36.08 30.21
N SER A 563 51.99 34.92 30.68
CA SER A 563 51.39 34.14 31.77
C SER A 563 51.81 34.72 33.13
N THR A 564 50.84 35.08 33.97
CA THR A 564 51.05 35.27 35.41
C THR A 564 49.86 34.72 36.18
N SER A 565 50.15 33.72 36.99
CA SER A 565 49.30 33.08 38.00
C SER A 565 48.95 34.05 39.14
N PRO A 566 47.90 33.77 39.93
CA PRO A 566 47.83 34.18 41.32
C PRO A 566 47.86 32.95 42.25
N ASP A 567 48.87 32.89 43.12
CA ASP A 567 48.90 32.03 44.30
C ASP A 567 48.13 32.68 45.46
N ASP A 568 47.44 31.83 46.22
CA ASP A 568 47.18 31.82 47.68
C ASP A 568 46.93 33.14 48.45
N ASN A 569 45.76 33.24 49.10
CA ASN A 569 45.65 32.84 50.52
C ASN A 569 44.22 32.98 51.10
N SER A 570 43.96 32.05 52.02
CA SER A 570 42.88 31.97 53.00
C SER A 570 42.77 33.20 53.92
N ASP A 571 41.56 33.54 54.37
CA ASP A 571 41.19 33.42 55.79
C ASP A 571 39.76 33.92 56.11
N SER A 572 39.14 33.19 57.04
CA SER A 572 38.19 33.63 58.09
C SER A 572 36.93 34.43 57.73
N SER A 573 35.76 33.82 57.91
CA SER A 573 34.75 34.16 58.94
C SER A 573 33.44 33.40 58.71
#